data_AF-A0A847F931-F1
#
_entry.id   AF-A0A847F931-F1
#
_cell.length_a   1.000
_cell.length_b   1.000
_cell.length_c   1.000
_cell.angle_alpha   90.00
_cell.angle_beta   90.00
_cell.angle_gamma   90.00
#
_symmetry.space_group_name_H-M   'P 1'
#
loop_
_entity.id
_entity.type
_entity.pdbx_description
1 polymer ?
#
loop_
_entity_poly.entity_id
_entity_poly.type
_entity_poly.pdbx_seq_one_letter_code
_entity_poly.pdbx_strand_id
1 'polypeptide(L)'
;IVMSALNPFFLLWWATVGSMLIMKVVPYGAGALTGFIVAHWLCDLVWLSLISGLVYKTHNWWSGKVQLWVFVLNSLFLAGFGGWFIYSGFASML
;
A
#
# COMPACT_ATOMS: atom_id res chain seq x y z
N ILE A 1 4.07 13.03 -10.56
CA ILE A 1 4.36 13.63 -9.23
C ILE A 1 3.15 14.41 -8.71
N VAL A 2 2.72 15.52 -9.31
CA VAL A 2 1.56 16.31 -8.82
C VAL A 2 0.26 15.49 -8.77
N MET A 3 -0.06 14.73 -9.82
CA MET A 3 -1.26 13.88 -9.84
C MET A 3 -1.23 12.72 -8.84
N SER A 4 -0.03 12.23 -8.49
CA SER A 4 0.14 11.20 -7.45
C SER A 4 0.03 11.81 -6.05
N ALA A 5 0.61 13.00 -5.84
CA ALA A 5 0.56 13.72 -4.58
C ALA A 5 -0.85 14.16 -4.20
N LEU A 6 -1.68 14.54 -5.19
CA LEU A 6 -3.07 14.93 -5.00
C LEU A 6 -4.04 13.74 -5.07
N ASN A 7 -3.55 12.50 -5.21
CA ASN A 7 -4.41 11.34 -5.22
C ASN A 7 -4.94 11.09 -3.79
N PRO A 8 -6.27 11.09 -3.57
CA PRO A 8 -6.83 10.93 -2.23
C PRO A 8 -6.42 9.61 -1.57
N PHE A 9 -6.23 8.54 -2.34
CA PHE A 9 -5.77 7.25 -1.80
C PHE A 9 -4.31 7.29 -1.34
N PHE A 10 -3.46 8.05 -2.02
CA PHE A 10 -2.07 8.23 -1.61
C PHE A 10 -1.98 8.99 -0.28
N LEU A 11 -2.76 10.06 -0.14
CA LEU A 11 -2.84 10.83 1.11
C LEU A 11 -3.42 9.99 2.25
N LEU A 12 -4.48 9.22 1.98
CA LEU A 12 -5.13 8.37 2.98
C LEU A 12 -4.20 7.26 3.48
N TRP A 13 -3.40 6.65 2.59
CA TRP A 13 -2.38 5.68 2.97
C TRP A 13 -1.33 6.28 3.91
N TRP A 14 -0.80 7.47 3.58
CA TRP A 14 0.17 8.17 4.44
C TRP A 14 -0.41 8.55 5.80
N ALA A 15 -1.65 9.04 5.82
CA ALA A 15 -2.34 9.41 7.05
C ALA A 15 -2.60 8.21 7.98
N THR A 16 -2.77 7.01 7.43
CA THR A 16 -3.14 5.80 8.18
C THR A 16 -1.98 4.83 8.36
N VAL A 17 -1.65 4.05 7.33
CA VAL A 17 -0.64 2.99 7.40
C VAL A 17 0.77 3.59 7.49
N GLY A 18 1.04 4.64 6.71
CA GLY A 18 2.34 5.31 6.72
C GLY A 18 2.70 5.88 8.09
N SER A 19 1.77 6.63 8.70
CA SER A 19 1.93 7.17 10.06
C SER A 19 2.11 6.06 11.10
N MET A 20 1.31 4.98 11.04
CA MET A 20 1.45 3.83 11.93
C MET A 20 2.84 3.19 11.84
N LEU A 21 3.35 2.95 10.62
CA LEU A 21 4.67 2.34 10.41
C LEU A 21 5.79 3.23 10.95
N ILE A 22 5.70 4.55 10.73
CA ILE A 22 6.63 5.51 11.31
C ILE A 22 6.58 5.48 12.83
N MET A 23 5.39 5.53 13.44
CA MET A 23 5.23 5.49 14.90
C MET A 23 5.79 4.20 15.52
N LYS A 24 5.76 3.08 14.79
CA LYS A 24 6.37 1.82 15.24
C LYS A 24 7.90 1.84 15.16
N VAL A 25 8.48 2.55 14.21
CA VAL A 25 9.94 2.55 13.95
C VAL A 25 10.67 3.67 14.69
N VAL A 26 10.05 4.83 14.88
CA VAL A 26 10.63 5.99 15.57
C VAL A 26 11.22 5.66 16.96
N PRO A 27 10.60 4.82 17.81
CA PRO A 27 11.17 4.43 19.10
C PRO A 27 12.55 3.75 19.02
N TYR A 28 12.90 3.15 17.87
CA TYR A 28 14.20 2.52 17.63
C TYR A 28 15.28 3.51 17.15
N GLY A 29 14.95 4.80 17.05
CA GLY A 29 15.90 5.87 16.72
C GLY A 29 16.04 6.19 15.23
N ALA A 30 16.79 7.25 14.92
CA ALA A 30 16.92 7.78 13.57
C ALA A 30 17.53 6.79 12.56
N GLY A 31 18.49 5.96 13.00
CA GLY A 31 19.09 4.94 12.13
C GLY A 31 18.10 3.87 11.67
N ALA A 32 17.20 3.44 12.56
CA ALA A 32 16.12 2.51 12.23
C ALA A 32 15.12 3.13 11.26
N LEU A 33 14.79 4.41 11.43
CA LEU A 33 13.92 5.16 10.51
C LEU A 33 14.55 5.25 9.11
N THR A 34 15.84 5.60 9.00
CA THR A 34 16.53 5.64 7.69
C THR A 34 16.58 4.25 7.06
N GLY A 35 16.91 3.22 7.83
CA GLY A 35 16.88 1.83 7.35
C GLY A 35 15.51 1.42 6.83
N PHE A 36 14.44 1.77 7.55
CA PHE A 36 13.06 1.53 7.12
C PHE A 36 12.73 2.27 5.82
N ILE A 37 13.08 3.55 5.69
CA ILE A 37 12.84 4.33 4.47
C ILE A 37 13.51 3.66 3.27
N VAL A 38 14.78 3.28 3.39
CA VAL A 38 15.53 2.63 2.30
C VAL A 38 14.94 1.28 1.95
N ALA A 39 14.66 0.45 2.96
CA ALA A 39 14.07 -0.88 2.74
C ALA A 39 12.68 -0.80 2.10
N HIS A 40 11.84 0.12 2.57
CA HIS A 40 10.51 0.36 2.01
C HIS A 40 10.61 0.80 0.54
N TRP A 41 11.50 1.74 0.24
CA TRP A 41 11.66 2.24 -1.13
C TRP A 41 12.22 1.19 -2.09
N LEU A 42 13.14 0.33 -1.63
CA LEU A 42 13.62 -0.82 -2.41
C LEU A 42 12.51 -1.84 -2.65
N CYS A 43 11.66 -2.09 -1.66
CA CYS A 43 10.53 -2.99 -1.80
C CYS A 43 9.55 -2.48 -2.86
N ASP A 44 9.24 -1.18 -2.85
CA ASP A 44 8.43 -0.53 -3.87
C ASP A 44 9.07 -0.65 -5.26
N LEU A 45 10.36 -0.40 -5.37
CA LEU A 45 11.07 -0.49 -6.64
C LEU A 45 10.99 -1.91 -7.22
N VAL A 46 11.28 -2.92 -6.39
CA VAL A 46 11.22 -4.34 -6.80
C VAL A 46 9.80 -4.71 -7.19
N TRP A 47 8.81 -4.37 -6.35
CA TRP A 47 7.42 -4.73 -6.56
C TRP A 47 6.85 -4.08 -7.83
N LEU A 48 7.00 -2.77 -7.98
CA LEU A 48 6.48 -2.04 -9.13
C LEU A 48 7.14 -2.48 -10.44
N SER A 49 8.46 -2.74 -10.41
CA SER A 49 9.18 -3.26 -11.58
C SER A 49 8.72 -4.66 -11.95
N LEU A 50 8.53 -5.54 -10.96
CA LEU A 50 8.02 -6.89 -11.16
C LEU A 50 6.62 -6.87 -11.76
N ILE A 51 5.69 -6.10 -11.18
CA ILE A 51 4.32 -5.98 -11.69
C ILE A 51 4.33 -5.37 -13.09
N SER A 52 5.12 -4.34 -13.33
CA SER A 52 5.27 -3.73 -14.66
C SER A 52 5.75 -4.75 -15.70
N GLY A 53 6.78 -5.55 -15.38
CA GLY A 53 7.29 -6.60 -16.26
C GLY A 53 6.28 -7.72 -16.51
N LEU A 54 5.55 -8.15 -15.47
CA LEU A 54 4.50 -9.16 -15.60
C LEU A 54 3.37 -8.67 -16.50
N VAL A 55 2.86 -7.46 -16.27
CA VAL A 55 1.79 -6.85 -17.07
C VAL A 55 2.26 -6.64 -18.51
N TYR A 56 3.49 -6.16 -18.72
CA TYR A 56 4.06 -6.01 -20.07
C TYR A 56 4.08 -7.34 -20.83
N LYS A 57 4.48 -8.44 -20.18
CA LYS A 57 4.52 -9.77 -20.80
C LYS A 57 3.12 -10.36 -21.05
N THR A 58 2.15 -10.04 -20.20
CA THR A 58 0.80 -10.62 -20.23
C THR A 58 -0.27 -9.69 -20.80
N HIS A 59 0.11 -8.52 -21.33
CA HIS A 59 -0.84 -7.50 -21.80
C HIS A 59 -1.82 -8.01 -22.86
N ASN A 60 -1.40 -8.94 -23.72
CA ASN A 60 -2.26 -9.57 -24.73
C ASN A 60 -3.41 -10.39 -24.13
N TRP A 61 -3.33 -10.78 -22.85
CA TRP A 61 -4.35 -11.56 -22.15
C TRP A 61 -5.24 -10.68 -21.24
N TRP A 62 -5.01 -9.36 -21.22
CA TRP A 62 -5.73 -8.39 -20.39
C TRP A 62 -7.11 -8.05 -20.96
N SER A 63 -8.00 -9.05 -21.03
CA SER A 63 -9.41 -8.82 -21.39
C SER A 63 -10.14 -8.02 -20.30
N GLY A 64 -11.23 -7.33 -20.67
CA GLY A 64 -12.02 -6.55 -19.71
C GLY A 64 -12.53 -7.35 -18.50
N LYS A 65 -12.74 -8.68 -18.65
CA LYS A 65 -13.10 -9.57 -17.54
C LYS A 65 -11.98 -9.71 -16.52
N VAL A 66 -10.72 -9.85 -16.97
CA VAL A 66 -9.56 -9.98 -16.08
C VAL A 66 -9.37 -8.69 -15.27
N GLN A 67 -9.48 -7.54 -15.94
CA GLN A 67 -9.35 -6.25 -15.29
C GLN A 67 -10.43 -6.02 -14.22
N LEU A 68 -11.68 -6.43 -14.52
CA LEU A 68 -12.78 -6.39 -13.56
C LEU A 68 -12.49 -7.24 -12.32
N TRP A 69 -12.04 -8.48 -12.50
CA TRP A 69 -11.72 -9.37 -11.38
C TRP A 69 -10.59 -8.83 -10.51
N VAL A 70 -9.55 -8.24 -11.12
CA VAL A 70 -8.46 -7.58 -10.38
C VAL A 70 -9.01 -6.42 -9.54
N PHE A 71 -9.86 -5.57 -10.11
CA PHE A 71 -10.47 -4.46 -9.37
C PHE A 71 -11.38 -4.94 -8.24
N VAL A 72 -12.24 -5.93 -8.48
CA VAL A 72 -13.12 -6.50 -7.45
C VAL A 72 -12.31 -7.09 -6.31
N LEU A 73 -11.30 -7.91 -6.61
CA LEU A 73 -10.45 -8.54 -5.61
C LEU A 73 -9.72 -7.49 -4.76
N ASN A 74 -9.10 -6.48 -5.41
CA ASN A 74 -8.41 -5.40 -4.71
C ASN A 74 -9.37 -4.58 -3.85
N SER A 75 -10.59 -4.32 -4.33
CA SER A 75 -11.61 -3.56 -3.59
C SER A 75 -12.12 -4.33 -2.36
N LEU A 76 -12.33 -5.64 -2.49
CA LEU A 76 -12.71 -6.51 -1.37
C LEU A 76 -11.59 -6.59 -0.33
N PHE A 77 -10.33 -6.73 -0.76
CA PHE A 77 -9.19 -6.69 0.15
C PHE A 77 -9.11 -5.35 0.90
N LEU A 78 -9.28 -4.23 0.18
CA LEU A 78 -9.23 -2.90 0.78
C LEU A 78 -10.38 -2.70 1.78
N ALA A 79 -11.60 -3.14 1.44
CA ALA A 79 -12.74 -3.10 2.35
C ALA A 79 -12.52 -3.97 3.60
N GLY A 80 -11.97 -5.18 3.42
CA GLY A 80 -11.63 -6.09 4.52
C GLY A 80 -10.60 -5.50 5.48
N PHE A 81 -9.51 -4.94 4.97
CA PHE A 81 -8.51 -4.25 5.79
C PHE A 81 -9.07 -2.99 6.45
N GLY A 82 -9.92 -2.23 5.75
CA GLY A 82 -10.60 -1.07 6.34
C GLY A 82 -11.47 -1.47 7.54
N GLY A 83 -12.28 -2.53 7.39
CA GLY A 83 -13.09 -3.07 8.48
C GLY A 83 -12.24 -3.58 9.66
N TRP A 84 -11.14 -4.29 9.37
CA TRP A 84 -10.18 -4.71 10.39
C TRP A 84 -9.64 -3.50 11.15
N PHE A 85 -9.15 -2.47 10.45
CA PHE A 85 -8.56 -1.30 11.11
C PHE A 85 -9.55 -0.64 12.06
N ILE A 86 -10.81 -0.45 11.65
CA ILE A 86 -11.87 0.09 12.50
C ILE A 86 -12.06 -0.79 13.75
N TYR A 87 -12.22 -2.11 13.58
CA TYR A 87 -12.37 -3.03 14.70
C TYR A 87 -11.17 -3.01 15.65
N SER A 88 -9.95 -3.06 15.13
CA SER A 88 -8.72 -3.02 15.93
C SER A 88 -8.55 -1.72 16.69
N GLY A 89 -8.98 -0.59 16.10
CA GLY A 89 -9.01 0.70 16.76
C GLY A 89 -9.94 0.69 17.97
N PHE A 90 -11.18 0.24 17.81
CA PHE A 90 -12.11 0.11 18.94
C PHE A 90 -11.64 -0.88 20.01
N ALA A 91 -11.11 -2.04 19.60
CA ALA A 91 -10.60 -3.05 20.51
C ALA A 91 -9.38 -2.55 21.31
N SER A 92 -8.57 -1.63 20.75
CA SER A 92 -7.43 -1.05 21.46
C SER A 92 -7.79 -0.01 22.53
N MET A 93 -9.05 0.46 22.56
CA MET A 93 -9.56 1.44 23.53
C MET A 93 -10.30 0.81 24.72
N LEU A 94 -10.66 -0.48 24.63
CA LEU A 94 -11.26 -1.29 25.69
C LEU A 94 -10.18 -1.99 26.52
#